data_AF-A0A418XGT8-F1
#
_entry.id   AF-A0A418XGT8-F1
#
_cell.length_a   1.000
_cell.length_b   1.000
_cell.length_c   1.000
_cell.angle_alpha   90.00
_cell.angle_beta   90.00
_cell.angle_gamma   90.00
#
_symmetry.space_group_name_H-M   'P 1'
#
loop_
_entity.id
_entity.type
_entity.pdbx_description
1 polymer ?
#
loop_
_entity_poly.entity_id
_entity_poly.type
_entity_poly.pdbx_seq_one_letter_code
_entity_poly.pdbx_strand_id
1 'polypeptide(L)'
;MQTIAVDSRSVGRIGIDVCVQCFVIWFDNAESAQLAPSAVVELFKIVNACSDKPRLPLASALPCPRCKLRLNLTHDICKAGRISYYRCQAHGRLTPFYHFLREKQFISLLTRMEIGQLRVDVKQIKCSGCGGAINLEKDTACSYCGAAIAVLDADAVTKAMEVWAAAAERRRNSSPAEISEATLRLATAHSKLSEKQSRSLPDALFGNAANADLVSACIATLGGLFVLLDD
;
A
#
# COMPACT_ATOMS: atom_id res chain seq x y z
N MET A 1 -7.72 -21.44 -1.89
CA MET A 1 -6.74 -20.58 -1.21
C MET A 1 -6.04 -21.43 -0.17
N GLN A 2 -4.73 -21.25 -0.03
CA GLN A 2 -3.92 -21.90 0.98
C GLN A 2 -3.57 -20.87 2.06
N THR A 3 -3.84 -21.18 3.32
CA THR A 3 -3.42 -20.34 4.45
C THR A 3 -1.96 -20.62 4.79
N ILE A 4 -1.15 -19.58 4.89
CA ILE A 4 0.23 -19.64 5.36
C ILE A 4 0.37 -18.86 6.66
N ALA A 5 1.07 -19.41 7.64
CA ALA A 5 1.33 -18.70 8.90
C ALA A 5 2.60 -17.87 8.75
N VAL A 6 2.50 -16.56 8.91
CA VAL A 6 3.64 -15.63 8.80
C VAL A 6 3.76 -14.76 10.05
N ASP A 7 4.94 -14.22 10.32
CA ASP A 7 5.15 -13.38 11.49
C ASP A 7 4.34 -12.07 11.42
N SER A 8 3.74 -11.68 12.54
CA SER A 8 3.07 -10.39 12.65
C SER A 8 4.02 -9.29 13.15
N ARG A 9 3.64 -8.02 13.00
CA ARG A 9 4.36 -6.87 13.55
C ARG A 9 4.29 -6.86 15.07
N SER A 10 3.19 -7.35 15.64
CA SER A 10 3.07 -7.67 17.06
C SER A 10 3.78 -8.99 17.38
N VAL A 11 3.72 -9.44 18.62
CA VAL A 11 4.15 -10.80 18.97
C VAL A 11 3.12 -11.78 18.41
N GLY A 12 3.59 -12.80 17.69
CA GLY A 12 2.75 -13.88 17.17
C GLY A 12 2.86 -14.09 15.66
N ARG A 13 2.01 -14.99 15.15
CA ARG A 13 1.88 -15.29 13.72
C ARG A 13 0.43 -15.05 13.28
N ILE A 14 0.27 -14.60 12.05
CA ILE A 14 -1.03 -14.37 11.39
C ILE A 14 -1.15 -15.30 10.18
N GLY A 15 -2.37 -15.77 9.91
CA GLY A 15 -2.66 -16.65 8.79
C GLY A 15 -3.03 -15.84 7.56
N ILE A 16 -2.19 -15.86 6.52
CA ILE A 16 -2.44 -15.16 5.27
C ILE A 16 -2.92 -16.16 4.22
N ASP A 17 -4.04 -15.85 3.57
CA ASP A 17 -4.63 -16.70 2.56
C ASP A 17 -4.08 -16.36 1.16
N VAL A 18 -3.43 -17.31 0.50
CA VAL A 18 -2.80 -17.11 -0.82
C VAL A 18 -3.42 -18.03 -1.87
N CYS A 19 -3.73 -17.52 -3.06
CA CYS A 19 -4.03 -18.36 -4.24
C CYS A 19 -2.98 -18.11 -5.32
N VAL A 20 -2.04 -19.04 -5.47
CA VAL A 20 -0.96 -18.94 -6.46
C VAL A 20 -1.47 -19.11 -7.90
N GLN A 21 -2.51 -19.90 -8.12
CA GLN A 21 -3.14 -20.06 -9.43
C GLN A 21 -3.87 -18.79 -9.87
N CYS A 22 -4.46 -18.08 -8.90
CA CYS A 22 -5.21 -16.86 -9.14
C CYS A 22 -4.33 -15.59 -9.13
N PHE A 23 -3.08 -15.69 -8.63
CA PHE A 23 -2.18 -14.55 -8.37
C PHE A 23 -2.74 -13.51 -7.41
N VAL A 24 -3.41 -13.95 -6.34
CA VAL A 24 -4.03 -13.06 -5.34
C VAL A 24 -3.73 -13.49 -3.92
N ILE A 25 -3.67 -12.51 -3.02
CA ILE A 25 -3.56 -12.67 -1.57
C ILE A 25 -4.84 -12.11 -0.95
N TRP A 26 -5.46 -12.86 -0.06
CA TRP A 26 -6.52 -12.38 0.80
C TRP A 26 -5.92 -11.95 2.14
N PHE A 27 -6.28 -10.72 2.54
CA PHE A 27 -5.95 -10.16 3.84
C PHE A 27 -7.26 -9.89 4.56
N ASP A 28 -7.48 -10.52 5.72
CA ASP A 28 -8.52 -10.10 6.64
C ASP A 28 -8.18 -8.71 7.23
N ASN A 29 -9.12 -8.13 7.99
CA ASN A 29 -8.96 -6.78 8.52
C ASN A 29 -7.63 -6.60 9.29
N ALA A 30 -6.91 -5.54 8.92
CA ALA A 30 -5.60 -5.15 9.46
C ALA A 30 -4.41 -6.11 9.19
N GLU A 31 -4.61 -7.31 8.62
CA GLU A 31 -3.50 -8.26 8.42
C GLU A 31 -2.38 -7.70 7.54
N SER A 32 -2.74 -7.01 6.45
CA SER A 32 -1.76 -6.40 5.56
C SER A 32 -0.88 -5.33 6.23
N ALA A 33 -1.41 -4.66 7.26
CA ALA A 33 -0.67 -3.69 8.06
C ALA A 33 0.15 -4.38 9.16
N GLN A 34 -0.29 -5.56 9.59
CA GLN A 34 0.38 -6.39 10.59
C GLN A 34 1.48 -7.29 10.04
N LEU A 35 1.82 -7.27 8.75
CA LEU A 35 2.93 -8.07 8.23
C LEU A 35 4.28 -7.63 8.83
N ALA A 36 4.99 -8.56 9.49
CA ALA A 36 6.38 -8.35 9.87
C ALA A 36 7.28 -8.21 8.62
N PRO A 37 8.46 -7.60 8.74
CA PRO A 37 9.45 -7.61 7.66
C PRO A 37 9.80 -9.01 7.13
N SER A 38 9.93 -10.00 8.02
CA SER A 38 10.15 -11.41 7.64
C SER A 38 9.00 -11.98 6.81
N ALA A 39 7.76 -11.70 7.21
CA ALA A 39 6.56 -12.11 6.49
C ALA A 39 6.48 -11.51 5.07
N VAL A 40 6.89 -10.25 4.90
CA VAL A 40 6.95 -9.61 3.57
C VAL A 40 7.95 -10.34 2.66
N VAL A 41 9.12 -10.70 3.18
CA VAL A 41 10.14 -11.46 2.43
C VAL A 41 9.63 -12.87 2.07
N GLU A 42 8.96 -13.55 3.00
CA GLU A 42 8.38 -14.88 2.76
C GLU A 42 7.29 -14.84 1.67
N LEU A 43 6.36 -13.89 1.77
CA LEU A 43 5.34 -13.66 0.74
C LEU A 43 5.96 -13.34 -0.63
N PHE A 44 7.02 -12.52 -0.66
CA PHE A 44 7.73 -12.23 -1.90
C PHE A 44 8.28 -13.50 -2.56
N LYS A 45 8.92 -14.39 -1.79
CA LYS A 45 9.45 -15.66 -2.31
C LYS A 45 8.35 -16.53 -2.96
N ILE A 46 7.17 -16.60 -2.32
CA ILE A 46 6.01 -17.34 -2.85
C ILE A 46 5.53 -16.73 -4.17
N VAL A 47 5.41 -15.40 -4.23
CA VAL A 47 5.00 -14.67 -5.42
C VAL A 47 6.01 -14.86 -6.56
N ASN A 48 7.30 -14.74 -6.26
CA ASN A 48 8.39 -14.87 -7.23
C ASN A 48 8.47 -16.29 -7.80
N ALA A 49 8.28 -17.33 -6.98
CA ALA A 49 8.27 -18.72 -7.45
C ALA A 49 7.15 -19.05 -8.47
N CYS A 50 6.19 -18.14 -8.65
CA CYS A 50 5.09 -18.29 -9.58
C CYS A 50 5.12 -17.26 -10.73
N SER A 51 6.17 -16.46 -10.88
CA SER A 51 6.26 -15.34 -11.84
C SER A 51 5.97 -15.74 -13.29
N ASP A 52 6.42 -16.95 -13.67
CA ASP A 52 6.43 -17.44 -15.05
C ASP A 52 5.16 -18.21 -15.42
N LYS A 53 4.26 -18.42 -14.46
CA LYS A 53 3.01 -19.15 -14.69
C LYS A 53 2.05 -18.28 -15.52
N PRO A 54 1.27 -18.88 -16.44
CA PRO A 54 0.33 -18.15 -17.25
C PRO A 54 -0.76 -17.52 -16.36
N ARG A 55 -0.97 -16.21 -16.54
CA ARG A 55 -2.02 -15.47 -15.82
C ARG A 55 -3.33 -15.53 -16.59
N LEU A 56 -4.38 -15.96 -15.89
CA LEU A 56 -5.76 -15.84 -16.35
C LEU A 56 -6.33 -14.49 -15.88
N PRO A 57 -7.16 -13.82 -16.70
CA PRO A 57 -7.89 -12.64 -16.26
C PRO A 57 -8.73 -12.95 -15.02
N LEU A 58 -8.72 -12.04 -14.06
CA LEU A 58 -9.61 -12.11 -12.91
C LEU A 58 -11.07 -11.95 -13.38
N ALA A 59 -11.99 -12.66 -12.73
CA ALA A 59 -13.41 -12.54 -13.02
C ALA A 59 -13.92 -11.11 -12.74
N SER A 60 -14.92 -10.67 -13.51
CA SER A 60 -15.56 -9.35 -13.38
C SER A 60 -16.27 -9.15 -12.03
N ALA A 61 -16.64 -10.25 -11.37
CA ALA A 61 -17.21 -10.27 -10.04
C ALA A 61 -16.52 -11.34 -9.19
N LEU A 62 -15.66 -10.90 -8.26
CA LEU A 62 -14.98 -11.78 -7.32
C LEU A 62 -15.81 -11.88 -6.03
N PRO A 63 -16.19 -13.07 -5.55
CA PRO A 63 -16.87 -13.23 -4.27
C PRO A 63 -15.88 -13.18 -3.10
N CYS A 64 -16.31 -12.64 -1.96
CA CYS A 64 -15.56 -12.69 -0.72
C CYS A 64 -15.40 -14.16 -0.26
N PRO A 65 -14.20 -14.63 0.11
CA PRO A 65 -14.02 -15.99 0.58
C PRO A 65 -14.81 -16.29 1.86
N ARG A 66 -15.07 -15.27 2.69
CA ARG A 66 -15.83 -15.36 3.96
C ARG A 66 -17.34 -15.31 3.75
N CYS A 67 -17.90 -14.19 3.29
CA CYS A 67 -19.37 -14.01 3.17
C CYS A 67 -19.96 -14.26 1.77
N LYS A 68 -19.15 -14.60 0.78
CA LYS A 68 -19.54 -14.85 -0.63
C LYS A 68 -20.15 -13.64 -1.38
N LEU A 69 -20.37 -12.51 -0.71
CA LEU A 69 -20.80 -11.26 -1.37
C LEU A 69 -19.74 -10.75 -2.35
N ARG A 70 -20.19 -10.03 -3.38
CA ARG A 70 -19.32 -9.42 -4.39
C ARG A 70 -18.35 -8.42 -3.73
N LEU A 71 -17.07 -8.53 -4.09
CA LEU A 71 -16.04 -7.57 -3.69
C LEU A 71 -16.08 -6.32 -4.58
N ASN A 72 -15.82 -5.17 -3.96
CA ASN A 72 -15.77 -3.88 -4.66
C ASN A 72 -14.34 -3.54 -5.07
N LEU A 73 -14.12 -3.28 -6.37
CA LEU A 73 -12.84 -2.77 -6.84
C LEU A 73 -12.60 -1.39 -6.21
N THR A 74 -11.54 -1.28 -5.43
CA THR A 74 -11.16 -0.11 -4.65
C THR A 74 -9.80 0.36 -5.12
N HIS A 75 -9.65 1.68 -5.26
CA HIS A 75 -8.38 2.33 -5.60
C HIS A 75 -7.88 3.10 -4.39
N ASP A 76 -6.58 3.03 -4.14
CA ASP A 76 -5.93 3.59 -2.96
C ASP A 76 -4.56 4.15 -3.34
N ILE A 77 -3.92 4.91 -2.44
CA ILE A 77 -2.62 5.53 -2.66
C ILE A 77 -1.66 5.05 -1.57
N CYS A 78 -0.51 4.52 -1.99
CA CYS A 78 0.58 4.16 -1.10
C CYS A 78 1.83 4.98 -1.46
N LYS A 79 2.94 4.73 -0.75
CA LYS A 79 4.24 5.37 -1.03
C LYS A 79 4.71 5.16 -2.49
N ALA A 80 4.38 4.03 -3.10
CA ALA A 80 4.68 3.74 -4.50
C ALA A 80 3.62 4.31 -5.49
N GLY A 81 2.63 5.07 -5.03
CA GLY A 81 1.54 5.64 -5.82
C GLY A 81 0.26 4.79 -5.79
N ARG A 82 -0.55 4.84 -6.85
CA ARG A 82 -1.89 4.24 -6.92
C ARG A 82 -1.92 2.70 -6.96
N ILE A 83 -2.58 2.07 -6.00
CA ILE A 83 -2.83 0.63 -5.96
C ILE A 83 -4.32 0.35 -6.07
N SER A 84 -4.66 -0.87 -6.48
CA SER A 84 -6.03 -1.33 -6.62
C SER A 84 -6.19 -2.71 -5.96
N TYR A 85 -7.31 -2.94 -5.30
CA TYR A 85 -7.63 -4.21 -4.65
C TYR A 85 -9.14 -4.37 -4.56
N TYR A 86 -9.61 -5.58 -4.24
CA TYR A 86 -11.04 -5.87 -4.15
C TYR A 86 -11.45 -5.98 -2.67
N ARG A 87 -12.22 -5.00 -2.19
CA ARG A 87 -12.59 -4.86 -0.79
C ARG A 87 -13.92 -5.53 -0.47
N CYS A 88 -13.97 -6.26 0.62
CA CYS A 88 -15.21 -6.59 1.33
C CYS A 88 -15.44 -5.55 2.43
N GLN A 89 -16.68 -5.11 2.63
CA GLN A 89 -16.99 -4.08 3.63
C GLN A 89 -16.71 -4.54 5.07
N ALA A 90 -16.81 -5.85 5.34
CA ALA A 90 -16.69 -6.39 6.70
C ALA A 90 -15.40 -7.17 6.95
N HIS A 91 -14.98 -8.03 6.01
CA HIS A 91 -14.00 -9.09 6.32
C HIS A 91 -12.56 -8.72 6.00
N GLY A 92 -12.31 -7.95 4.94
CA GLY A 92 -10.95 -7.72 4.45
C GLY A 92 -10.87 -7.34 2.98
N ARG A 93 -9.71 -7.60 2.36
CA ARG A 93 -9.44 -7.31 0.96
C ARG A 93 -8.70 -8.43 0.23
N LEU A 94 -9.03 -8.58 -1.03
CA LEU A 94 -8.32 -9.42 -1.99
C LEU A 94 -7.38 -8.53 -2.81
N THR A 95 -6.08 -8.75 -2.68
CA THR A 95 -5.02 -7.96 -3.30
C THR A 95 -4.28 -8.81 -4.34
N PRO A 96 -4.29 -8.44 -5.62
CA PRO A 96 -3.45 -9.09 -6.62
C PRO A 96 -1.96 -8.98 -6.30
N PHE A 97 -1.17 -10.00 -6.67
CA PHE A 97 0.27 -10.05 -6.40
C PHE A 97 1.00 -8.78 -6.85
N TYR A 98 0.66 -8.27 -8.03
CA TYR A 98 1.20 -7.00 -8.54
C TYR A 98 1.01 -5.84 -7.56
N HIS A 99 -0.21 -5.67 -7.02
CA HIS A 99 -0.49 -4.56 -6.12
C HIS A 99 0.17 -4.73 -4.76
N PHE A 100 0.33 -5.98 -4.29
CA PHE A 100 1.15 -6.27 -3.11
C PHE A 100 2.62 -5.92 -3.33
N LEU A 101 3.23 -6.37 -4.44
CA LEU A 101 4.62 -6.05 -4.79
C LEU A 101 4.83 -4.54 -4.93
N ARG A 102 3.86 -3.85 -5.55
CA ARG A 102 3.87 -2.39 -5.68
C ARG A 102 3.79 -1.70 -4.32
N GLU A 103 2.86 -2.12 -3.46
CA GLU A 103 2.70 -1.58 -2.11
C GLU A 103 3.98 -1.73 -1.27
N LYS A 104 4.67 -2.88 -1.41
CA LYS A 104 5.92 -3.18 -0.67
C LYS A 104 7.20 -2.80 -1.44
N GLN A 105 7.06 -2.08 -2.55
CA GLN A 105 8.14 -1.50 -3.35
C GLN A 105 9.11 -2.50 -4.02
N PHE A 106 8.63 -3.70 -4.38
CA PHE A 106 9.40 -4.71 -5.12
C PHE A 106 9.40 -4.50 -6.65
N ILE A 107 8.60 -3.60 -7.17
CA ILE A 107 8.50 -3.34 -8.62
C ILE A 107 8.79 -1.87 -8.94
N SER A 108 9.38 -1.66 -10.11
CA SER A 108 9.64 -0.34 -10.68
C SER A 108 8.67 -0.06 -11.81
N LEU A 109 8.17 1.18 -11.87
CA LEU A 109 7.32 1.63 -12.98
C LEU A 109 8.20 1.89 -14.19
N LEU A 110 7.75 1.47 -15.37
CA LEU A 110 8.41 1.88 -16.60
C LEU A 110 8.17 3.36 -16.86
N THR A 111 9.22 4.05 -17.26
CA THR A 111 9.17 5.42 -17.74
C THR A 111 8.40 5.51 -19.06
N ARG A 112 7.96 6.71 -19.44
CA ARG A 112 7.30 6.93 -20.73
C ARG A 112 8.20 6.54 -21.92
N MET A 113 9.51 6.72 -21.77
CA MET A 113 10.48 6.37 -22.81
C MET A 113 10.59 4.86 -22.98
N GLU A 114 10.71 4.10 -21.89
CA GLU A 114 10.76 2.64 -21.93
C GLU A 114 9.44 2.04 -22.44
N ILE A 115 8.29 2.61 -22.03
CA ILE A 115 6.99 2.24 -22.61
C ILE A 115 6.96 2.55 -24.12
N GLY A 116 7.54 3.68 -24.53
CA GLY A 116 7.70 4.07 -25.94
C GLY A 116 8.50 3.06 -26.74
N GLN A 117 9.61 2.58 -26.20
CA GLN A 117 10.43 1.53 -26.82
C GLN A 117 9.67 0.20 -26.89
N LEU A 118 8.99 -0.20 -25.81
CA LEU A 118 8.21 -1.43 -25.77
C LEU A 118 7.08 -1.45 -26.81
N ARG A 119 6.50 -0.30 -27.14
CA ARG A 119 5.45 -0.15 -28.17
C ARG A 119 5.94 -0.48 -29.58
N VAL A 120 7.24 -0.33 -29.86
CA VAL A 120 7.82 -0.65 -31.17
C VAL A 120 7.72 -2.16 -31.42
N ASP A 121 8.00 -2.95 -30.39
CA ASP A 121 8.10 -4.40 -30.50
C ASP A 121 6.79 -5.11 -30.17
N VAL A 122 5.99 -4.57 -29.25
CA VAL A 122 4.79 -5.21 -28.72
C VAL A 122 3.62 -4.23 -28.66
N LYS A 123 2.51 -4.57 -29.33
CA LYS A 123 1.30 -3.74 -29.35
C LYS A 123 0.37 -3.98 -28.16
N GLN A 124 0.34 -5.21 -27.65
CA GLN A 124 -0.59 -5.63 -26.61
C GLN A 124 0.11 -6.52 -25.60
N ILE A 125 -0.07 -6.21 -24.32
CA ILE A 125 0.44 -7.03 -23.21
C ILE A 125 -0.71 -7.40 -22.28
N LYS A 126 -0.49 -8.42 -21.43
CA LYS A 126 -1.42 -8.72 -20.33
C LYS A 126 -1.07 -7.89 -19.10
N CYS A 127 -2.08 -7.34 -18.44
CA CYS A 127 -1.92 -6.63 -17.18
C CYS A 127 -1.47 -7.59 -16.07
N SER A 128 -0.37 -7.26 -15.41
CA SER A 128 0.14 -8.03 -14.26
C SER A 128 -0.80 -8.00 -13.03
N GLY A 129 -1.72 -7.02 -12.96
CA GLY A 129 -2.68 -6.87 -11.86
C GLY A 129 -3.97 -7.66 -12.03
N CYS A 130 -4.66 -7.51 -13.16
CA CYS A 130 -5.96 -8.17 -13.39
C CYS A 130 -5.96 -9.22 -14.50
N GLY A 131 -4.85 -9.39 -15.23
CA GLY A 131 -4.75 -10.29 -16.40
C GLY A 131 -5.47 -9.79 -17.66
N GLY A 132 -6.18 -8.66 -17.60
CA GLY A 132 -6.82 -8.03 -18.76
C GLY A 132 -5.80 -7.51 -19.78
N ALA A 133 -6.22 -7.35 -21.03
CA ALA A 133 -5.33 -6.86 -22.06
C ALA A 133 -5.09 -5.34 -21.95
N ILE A 134 -3.86 -4.90 -22.17
CA ILE A 134 -3.44 -3.50 -22.24
C ILE A 134 -2.99 -3.23 -23.68
N ASN A 135 -3.56 -2.22 -24.31
CA ASN A 135 -3.12 -1.79 -25.64
C ASN A 135 -2.01 -0.74 -25.44
N LEU A 136 -0.76 -1.13 -25.69
CA LEU A 136 0.38 -0.25 -25.48
C LEU A 136 0.35 0.96 -26.41
N GLU A 137 -0.26 0.91 -27.60
CA GLU A 137 -0.33 2.07 -28.51
C GLU A 137 -1.12 3.24 -27.88
N LYS A 138 -2.15 2.94 -27.09
CA LYS A 138 -3.09 3.94 -26.53
C LYS A 138 -2.95 4.12 -25.03
N ASP A 139 -2.67 3.05 -24.30
CA ASP A 139 -2.74 3.00 -22.85
C ASP A 139 -1.36 3.28 -22.21
N THR A 140 -1.38 3.97 -21.07
CA THR A 140 -0.22 4.15 -20.17
C THR A 140 -0.37 3.36 -18.87
N ALA A 141 -1.56 2.82 -18.63
CA ALA A 141 -1.94 1.95 -17.52
C ALA A 141 -3.11 1.07 -17.96
N CYS A 142 -3.38 0.01 -17.22
CA CYS A 142 -4.53 -0.85 -17.49
C CYS A 142 -5.84 -0.07 -17.34
N SER A 143 -6.66 -0.03 -18.40
CA SER A 143 -7.97 0.62 -18.42
C SER A 143 -9.01 -0.03 -17.48
N TYR A 144 -8.82 -1.30 -17.11
CA TYR A 144 -9.75 -2.03 -16.23
C TYR A 144 -9.49 -1.81 -14.75
N CYS A 145 -8.24 -1.97 -14.31
CA CYS A 145 -7.89 -1.93 -12.88
C CYS A 145 -7.01 -0.75 -12.48
N GLY A 146 -6.56 0.07 -13.44
CA GLY A 146 -5.69 1.22 -13.20
C GLY A 146 -4.24 0.86 -12.87
N ALA A 147 -3.85 -0.42 -12.95
CA ALA A 147 -2.46 -0.84 -12.71
C ALA A 147 -1.51 -0.25 -13.76
N ALA A 148 -0.44 0.39 -13.30
CA ALA A 148 0.59 0.94 -14.17
C ALA A 148 1.37 -0.17 -14.88
N ILE A 149 1.95 0.14 -16.04
CA ILE A 149 2.87 -0.77 -16.71
C ILE A 149 4.18 -0.78 -15.92
N ALA A 150 4.58 -1.94 -15.42
CA ALA A 150 5.74 -2.09 -14.56
C ALA A 150 6.40 -3.44 -14.79
N VAL A 151 7.70 -3.49 -14.50
CA VAL A 151 8.54 -4.66 -14.62
C VAL A 151 9.03 -5.05 -13.23
N LEU A 152 9.13 -6.36 -13.00
CA LEU A 152 9.86 -6.88 -11.87
C LEU A 152 11.35 -6.81 -12.22
N ASP A 153 11.98 -5.70 -11.81
CA ASP A 153 13.37 -5.41 -12.08
C ASP A 153 14.27 -6.00 -10.99
N ALA A 154 15.44 -6.52 -11.39
CA ALA A 154 16.37 -7.19 -10.47
C ALA A 154 16.91 -6.24 -9.40
N ASP A 155 17.17 -4.98 -9.76
CA ASP A 155 17.66 -3.98 -8.81
C ASP A 155 16.57 -3.59 -7.82
N ALA A 156 15.33 -3.40 -8.31
CA ALA A 156 14.17 -3.14 -7.45
C ALA A 156 13.94 -4.27 -6.43
N VAL A 157 14.03 -5.52 -6.88
CA VAL A 157 13.92 -6.70 -6.00
C VAL A 157 15.06 -6.73 -5.00
N THR A 158 16.31 -6.56 -5.43
CA THR A 158 17.49 -6.59 -4.57
C THR A 158 17.39 -5.54 -3.48
N LYS A 159 17.10 -4.28 -3.85
CA LYS A 159 16.95 -3.18 -2.91
C LYS A 159 15.81 -3.40 -1.93
N ALA A 160 14.65 -3.88 -2.40
CA ALA A 160 13.53 -4.18 -1.51
C ALA A 160 13.88 -5.32 -0.55
N MET A 161 14.53 -6.38 -1.04
CA MET A 161 14.99 -7.50 -0.22
C MET A 161 15.99 -7.06 0.84
N GLU A 162 16.97 -6.22 0.50
CA GLU A 162 17.92 -5.63 1.47
C GLU A 162 17.19 -4.85 2.57
N VAL A 163 16.26 -3.96 2.19
CA VAL A 163 15.49 -3.15 3.14
C VAL A 163 14.67 -4.02 4.09
N TRP A 164 13.94 -5.01 3.55
CA TRP A 164 13.07 -5.86 4.35
C TRP A 164 13.84 -6.88 5.18
N ALA A 165 14.93 -7.44 4.66
CA ALA A 165 15.82 -8.34 5.41
C ALA A 165 16.54 -7.60 6.55
N ALA A 166 17.07 -6.40 6.31
CA ALA A 166 17.69 -5.58 7.35
C ALA A 166 16.67 -5.15 8.42
N ALA A 167 15.42 -4.90 8.05
CA ALA A 167 14.35 -4.63 9.00
C ALA A 167 13.96 -5.89 9.82
N ALA A 168 13.99 -7.08 9.22
CA ALA A 168 13.77 -8.34 9.93
C ALA A 168 14.90 -8.62 10.93
N GLU A 169 16.16 -8.38 10.53
CA GLU A 169 17.32 -8.61 11.39
C GLU A 169 17.34 -7.65 12.59
N ARG A 170 17.12 -6.36 12.35
CA ARG A 170 17.01 -5.38 13.45
C ARG A 170 15.95 -5.79 14.47
N ARG A 171 14.80 -6.28 14.01
CA ARG A 171 13.73 -6.76 14.88
C ARG A 171 14.15 -7.96 15.71
N ARG A 172 14.85 -8.94 15.11
CA ARG A 172 15.35 -10.14 15.82
C ARG A 172 16.36 -9.79 16.90
N ASN A 173 17.23 -8.83 16.62
CA ASN A 173 18.35 -8.48 17.50
C ASN A 173 18.01 -7.35 18.49
N SER A 174 16.80 -6.78 18.42
CA SER A 174 16.38 -5.74 19.35
C SER A 174 16.34 -6.30 20.78
N SER A 175 17.13 -5.72 21.66
CA SER A 175 17.14 -6.07 23.07
C SER A 175 15.86 -5.59 23.77
N PRO A 176 15.45 -6.22 24.89
CA PRO A 176 14.31 -5.75 25.69
C PRO A 176 14.43 -4.28 26.12
N ALA A 177 15.65 -3.80 26.36
CA ALA A 177 15.93 -2.41 26.73
C ALA A 177 15.64 -1.44 25.56
N GLU A 178 16.09 -1.76 24.35
CA GLU A 178 15.83 -0.95 23.15
C GLU A 178 14.33 -0.91 22.80
N ILE A 179 13.61 -2.02 22.99
CA ILE A 179 12.16 -2.09 22.79
C ILE A 179 11.44 -1.22 23.84
N SER A 180 11.86 -1.30 25.10
CA SER A 180 11.31 -0.47 26.18
C SER A 180 11.55 1.02 25.92
N GLU A 181 12.75 1.39 25.51
CA GLU A 181 13.09 2.77 25.17
C GLU A 181 12.29 3.27 23.95
N ALA A 182 12.18 2.48 22.89
CA ALA A 182 11.37 2.82 21.72
C ALA A 182 9.88 3.01 22.09
N THR A 183 9.36 2.18 22.97
CA THR A 183 7.98 2.28 23.49
C THR A 183 7.79 3.57 24.29
N LEU A 184 8.74 3.92 25.16
CA LEU A 184 8.73 5.18 25.92
C LEU A 184 8.80 6.41 25.00
N ARG A 185 9.63 6.38 23.96
CA ARG A 185 9.71 7.43 22.95
C ARG A 185 8.39 7.62 22.19
N LEU A 186 7.70 6.52 21.88
CA LEU A 186 6.39 6.58 21.23
C LEU A 186 5.31 7.17 22.17
N ALA A 187 5.28 6.72 23.43
CA ALA A 187 4.36 7.21 24.45
C ALA A 187 4.55 8.71 24.71
N THR A 188 5.79 9.17 24.83
CA THR A 188 6.11 10.60 25.01
C THR A 188 5.77 11.43 23.77
N ALA A 189 5.98 10.90 22.56
CA ALA A 189 5.56 11.57 21.33
C ALA A 189 4.04 11.70 21.24
N HIS A 190 3.29 10.64 21.59
CA HIS A 190 1.82 10.69 21.65
C HIS A 190 1.33 11.67 22.72
N SER A 191 1.98 11.72 23.90
CA SER A 191 1.66 12.71 24.94
C SER A 191 1.85 14.14 24.43
N LYS A 192 2.97 14.43 23.77
CA LYS A 192 3.25 15.76 23.19
C LYS A 192 2.27 16.16 22.08
N LEU A 193 1.84 15.20 21.26
CA LEU A 193 0.81 15.43 20.24
C LEU A 193 -0.56 15.68 20.89
N SER A 194 -0.93 14.90 21.90
CA SER A 194 -2.15 15.10 22.69
C SER A 194 -2.16 16.44 23.42
N GLU A 195 -1.03 16.86 24.01
CA GLU A 195 -0.87 18.16 24.68
C GLU A 195 -0.93 19.34 23.70
N LYS A 196 -0.36 19.19 22.50
CA LYS A 196 -0.51 20.18 21.41
C LYS A 196 -1.95 20.23 20.89
N GLN A 197 -2.67 19.13 20.93
CA GLN A 197 -4.08 19.06 20.52
C GLN A 197 -5.03 19.59 21.60
N SER A 198 -4.63 19.53 22.89
CA SER A 198 -5.36 20.11 24.02
C SER A 198 -5.02 21.59 24.30
N ARG A 199 -3.93 22.12 23.75
CA ARG A 199 -3.73 23.57 23.60
C ARG A 199 -4.55 24.05 22.40
N SER A 200 -5.81 24.35 22.66
CA SER A 200 -6.90 24.57 21.69
C SER A 200 -6.62 25.65 20.64
N LEU A 201 -7.38 25.56 19.53
CA LEU A 201 -7.71 26.70 18.66
C LEU A 201 -8.02 27.94 19.53
N PRO A 202 -7.55 29.13 19.16
CA PRO A 202 -7.80 30.33 19.94
C PRO A 202 -9.31 30.61 20.05
N ASP A 203 -9.74 31.07 21.24
CA ASP A 203 -11.10 31.54 21.59
C ASP A 203 -11.67 32.63 20.66
N ALA A 204 -10.92 33.06 19.65
CA ALA A 204 -11.34 34.01 18.62
C ALA A 204 -12.42 33.47 17.65
N LEU A 205 -12.79 32.18 17.71
CA LEU A 205 -13.82 31.59 16.84
C LEU A 205 -15.27 31.83 17.28
N PHE A 206 -15.51 32.39 18.47
CA PHE A 206 -16.87 32.68 18.97
C PHE A 206 -17.29 34.16 18.85
N GLY A 207 -16.56 34.97 18.07
CA GLY A 207 -16.90 36.38 17.81
C GLY A 207 -17.20 36.63 16.34
N ASN A 208 -18.48 36.67 16.00
CA ASN A 208 -19.05 37.16 14.73
C ASN A 208 -18.68 36.40 13.43
N ALA A 209 -19.31 35.26 13.20
CA ALA A 209 -19.45 34.67 11.86
C ALA A 209 -20.92 34.49 11.52
N ALA A 210 -21.62 35.59 11.23
CA ALA A 210 -22.96 35.51 10.65
C ALA A 210 -22.95 35.15 9.16
N ASN A 211 -21.79 35.04 8.47
CA ASN A 211 -21.75 34.67 7.03
C ASN A 211 -20.35 34.24 6.50
N ALA A 212 -19.56 33.43 7.20
CA ALA A 212 -18.32 32.88 6.62
C ALA A 212 -18.09 31.40 6.97
N ASP A 213 -17.69 30.60 5.98
CA ASP A 213 -17.32 29.19 6.13
C ASP A 213 -16.00 29.03 6.89
N LEU A 214 -15.91 27.98 7.71
CA LEU A 214 -14.76 27.62 8.55
C LEU A 214 -13.45 27.54 7.75
N VAL A 215 -13.54 27.13 6.49
CA VAL A 215 -12.40 27.05 5.58
C VAL A 215 -11.83 28.44 5.28
N SER A 216 -12.68 29.46 5.10
CA SER A 216 -12.24 30.84 4.85
C SER A 216 -11.58 31.46 6.09
N ALA A 217 -12.08 31.15 7.29
CA ALA A 217 -11.47 31.60 8.54
C ALA A 217 -10.07 30.99 8.74
N CYS A 218 -9.89 29.70 8.44
CA CYS A 218 -8.60 29.03 8.55
C CYS A 218 -7.56 29.54 7.53
N ILE A 219 -7.98 29.88 6.31
CA ILE A 219 -7.09 30.42 5.27
C ILE A 219 -6.57 31.81 5.68
N ALA A 220 -7.42 32.67 6.26
CA ALA A 220 -7.01 34.00 6.71
C ALA A 220 -5.93 33.95 7.82
N THR A 221 -6.06 33.01 8.76
CA THR A 221 -5.07 32.80 9.82
C THR A 221 -3.74 32.22 9.32
N LEU A 222 -3.77 31.40 8.26
CA LEU A 222 -2.54 30.83 7.67
C LEU A 222 -1.84 31.83 6.74
N GLY A 223 -2.57 32.76 6.12
CA GLY A 223 -1.98 33.84 5.31
C GLY A 223 -1.14 34.83 6.13
N GLY A 224 -1.53 35.12 7.38
CA GLY A 224 -0.75 35.98 8.27
C GLY A 224 0.57 35.36 8.76
N LEU A 225 0.68 34.03 8.78
CA LEU A 225 1.90 33.30 9.13
C LEU A 225 2.96 33.33 8.02
N PHE A 226 2.57 33.58 6.77
CA PHE A 226 3.51 33.68 5.64
C PHE A 226 4.14 35.06 5.51
N VAL A 227 3.53 36.13 6.05
CA VAL A 227 4.08 37.50 5.98
C VAL A 227 5.23 37.72 6.98
N LEU A 228 5.37 36.88 8.02
CA LEU A 228 6.46 36.96 9.00
C LEU A 228 7.74 36.21 8.60
N LEU A 229 7.82 35.71 7.36
CA LEU A 229 8.99 35.00 6.83
C LEU A 229 9.69 35.71 5.66
N ASP A 230 9.25 36.93 5.31
CA ASP A 230 9.86 37.77 4.26
C ASP A 230 10.26 39.19 4.77
N ASP A 231 10.61 39.33 6.06
CA ASP A 231 11.35 40.50 6.60
C ASP A 231 12.58 40.04 7.42
#